data_AF-A0A948C560-F1
#
_entry.id   AF-A0A948C560-F1
#
_cell.length_a   1.000
_cell.length_b   1.000
_cell.length_c   1.000
_cell.angle_alpha   90.00
_cell.angle_beta   90.00
_cell.angle_gamma   90.00
#
_symmetry.space_group_name_H-M   'P 1'
#
loop_
_entity.id
_entity.type
_entity.pdbx_description
1 polymer ?
#
loop_
_entity_poly.entity_id
_entity_poly.type
_entity_poly.pdbx_seq_one_letter_code
_entity_poly.pdbx_strand_id
1 'polypeptide(L)'
;MRHFKITTFQIDRKFVRKIAKMAIPFFLGGLFVYFYSDVNVVLLKFFKGEESVGLFSAPYRLLSYVYILFNVFSLAMFKKLVDASKQKNRFRSLLSKFAKYHLFLSLAFFVLMFFFSKYVILFLYGAEYVSADILMKILSAVVIFKSLSYVYGTGITTISKEYTRLYIQI
;
A
#
# COMPACT_ATOMS: atom_id res chain seq x y z
N MET A 1 3.67 32.93 -24.15
CA MET A 1 4.07 32.93 -22.72
C MET A 1 3.05 33.76 -21.94
N ARG A 2 2.14 33.15 -21.17
CA ARG A 2 1.15 33.88 -20.35
C ARG A 2 1.60 33.85 -18.89
N HIS A 3 1.97 35.03 -18.36
CA HIS A 3 2.36 35.22 -16.97
C HIS A 3 1.15 35.08 -16.04
N PHE A 4 1.08 33.99 -15.27
CA PHE A 4 0.21 33.91 -14.09
C PHE A 4 0.89 34.67 -12.93
N LYS A 5 0.45 35.91 -12.67
CA LYS A 5 0.76 36.62 -11.42
C LYS A 5 -0.15 36.10 -10.31
N ILE A 6 0.39 35.31 -9.40
CA ILE A 6 -0.29 34.92 -8.16
C ILE A 6 -0.01 36.02 -7.13
N THR A 7 -0.81 37.08 -7.15
CA THR A 7 -0.67 38.20 -6.19
C THR A 7 -1.99 38.48 -5.50
N THR A 8 -2.36 37.60 -4.56
CA THR A 8 -2.92 37.93 -3.22
C THR A 8 -3.36 36.64 -2.51
N PHE A 9 -2.60 36.23 -1.50
CA PHE A 9 -2.96 35.11 -0.61
C PHE A 9 -3.93 35.63 0.45
N GLN A 10 -5.23 35.72 0.12
CA GLN A 10 -6.26 36.05 1.10
C GLN A 10 -6.78 34.77 1.76
N ILE A 11 -6.39 34.53 3.02
CA ILE A 11 -6.87 33.39 3.81
C ILE A 11 -8.33 33.66 4.22
N ASP A 12 -9.28 33.07 3.51
CA ASP A 12 -10.67 33.06 3.94
C ASP A 12 -10.87 32.05 5.09
N ARG A 13 -11.11 32.57 6.31
CA ARG A 13 -11.36 31.76 7.50
C ARG A 13 -12.56 30.82 7.35
N LYS A 14 -13.59 31.17 6.56
CA LYS A 14 -14.73 30.28 6.28
C LYS A 14 -14.30 29.13 5.38
N PHE A 15 -13.47 29.40 4.37
CA PHE A 15 -12.90 28.38 3.49
C PHE A 15 -11.99 27.42 4.26
N VAL A 16 -11.08 27.93 5.10
CA VAL A 16 -10.22 27.10 5.96
C VAL A 16 -11.04 26.25 6.92
N ARG A 17 -12.06 26.80 7.57
CA ARG A 17 -12.93 26.04 8.49
C ARG A 17 -13.72 24.95 7.77
N LYS A 18 -14.14 25.18 6.53
CA LYS A 18 -14.83 24.19 5.69
C LYS A 18 -13.88 23.05 5.30
N ILE A 19 -12.66 23.36 4.86
CA ILE A 19 -11.63 22.36 4.55
C ILE A 19 -11.26 21.56 5.78
N ALA A 20 -11.01 22.22 6.92
CA ALA A 20 -10.67 21.53 8.17
C ALA A 20 -11.76 20.53 8.58
N LYS A 21 -13.04 20.92 8.52
CA LYS A 21 -14.16 20.00 8.78
C LYS A 21 -14.21 18.82 7.82
N MET A 22 -13.90 19.03 6.54
CA MET A 22 -13.81 17.96 5.55
C MET A 22 -12.59 17.06 5.76
N ALA A 23 -11.48 17.60 6.27
CA ALA A 23 -10.23 16.87 6.49
C ALA A 23 -10.24 16.01 7.76
N ILE A 24 -11.04 16.36 8.79
CA ILE A 24 -11.16 15.58 10.04
C ILE A 24 -11.40 14.08 9.81
N PRO A 25 -12.40 13.63 9.02
CA PRO A 25 -12.62 12.19 8.82
C PRO A 25 -11.45 11.50 8.11
N PHE A 26 -10.76 12.18 7.19
CA PHE A 26 -9.55 11.63 6.56
C PHE A 26 -8.39 11.54 7.54
N PHE A 27 -8.20 12.57 8.37
CA PHE A 27 -7.18 12.58 9.42
C PHE A 27 -7.41 11.46 10.43
N LEU A 28 -8.64 11.32 10.94
CA LEU A 28 -9.02 10.25 11.86
C LEU A 28 -8.85 8.87 11.21
N GLY A 29 -9.27 8.71 9.95
CA GLY A 29 -9.05 7.47 9.20
C GLY A 29 -7.56 7.12 9.08
N GLY A 30 -6.72 8.09 8.71
CA GLY A 30 -5.27 7.91 8.63
C GLY A 30 -4.63 7.58 9.98
N LEU A 31 -5.09 8.25 11.04
CA LEU A 31 -4.63 8.00 12.40
C LEU A 31 -4.98 6.58 12.86
N PHE A 32 -6.20 6.11 12.60
CA PHE A 32 -6.61 4.74 12.93
C PHE A 32 -5.82 3.69 12.16
N VAL A 33 -5.52 3.93 10.88
CA VAL A 33 -4.67 3.03 10.08
C VAL A 33 -3.26 2.96 10.66
N TYR A 34 -2.70 4.10 11.07
CA TYR A 34 -1.37 4.16 11.67
C TYR A 34 -1.32 3.39 13.00
N PHE A 35 -2.24 3.69 13.92
CA PHE A 35 -2.33 2.95 15.18
C PHE A 35 -2.54 1.47 14.95
N TYR A 36 -3.48 1.06 14.10
CA TYR A 36 -3.72 -0.34 13.80
C TYR A 36 -2.46 -1.06 13.28
N SER A 37 -1.65 -0.39 12.48
CA SER A 37 -0.44 -0.98 11.89
C SER A 37 0.66 -1.19 12.93
N ASP A 38 0.85 -0.23 13.85
CA ASP A 38 1.95 -0.24 14.82
C ASP A 38 1.58 -0.78 16.20
N VAL A 39 0.29 -0.97 16.49
CA VAL A 39 -0.18 -1.58 17.74
C VAL A 39 0.47 -2.93 17.98
N ASN A 40 0.70 -3.73 16.94
CA ASN A 40 1.38 -5.02 17.08
C ASN A 40 2.80 -4.86 17.64
N VAL A 41 3.56 -3.87 17.16
CA VAL A 41 4.92 -3.59 17.64
C VAL A 41 4.90 -3.08 19.08
N VAL A 42 3.97 -2.19 19.42
CA VAL A 42 3.82 -1.65 20.77
C VAL A 42 3.47 -2.77 21.77
N LEU A 43 2.50 -3.62 21.41
CA LEU A 43 2.11 -4.76 22.24
C LEU A 43 3.27 -5.75 22.39
N LEU A 44 3.97 -6.08 21.30
CA LEU A 44 5.12 -6.98 21.37
C LEU A 44 6.23 -6.43 22.27
N LYS A 45 6.51 -5.13 22.14
CA LYS A 45 7.50 -4.45 22.99
C LYS A 45 7.13 -4.58 24.46
N PHE A 46 5.86 -4.34 24.78
CA PHE A 46 5.36 -4.40 26.16
C PHE A 46 5.40 -5.81 26.75
N PHE A 47 5.03 -6.84 25.98
CA PHE A 47 4.91 -8.22 26.49
C PHE A 47 6.17 -9.07 26.35
N LYS A 48 7.04 -8.79 25.38
CA LYS A 48 8.15 -9.67 24.97
C LYS A 48 9.50 -8.97 24.81
N GLY A 49 9.56 -7.65 25.00
CA GLY A 49 10.79 -6.87 24.95
C GLY A 49 11.27 -6.55 23.52
N GLU A 50 12.44 -5.90 23.43
CA GLU A 50 12.94 -5.30 22.18
C GLU A 50 13.43 -6.32 21.15
N GLU A 51 14.00 -7.45 21.60
CA GLU A 51 14.45 -8.52 20.71
C GLU A 51 13.29 -9.07 19.85
N SER A 52 12.16 -9.35 20.50
CA SER A 52 10.96 -9.84 19.80
C SER A 52 10.44 -8.82 18.78
N VAL A 53 10.55 -7.52 19.09
CA VAL A 53 10.19 -6.45 18.15
C VAL A 53 11.11 -6.49 16.93
N GLY A 54 12.42 -6.69 17.11
CA GLY A 54 13.35 -6.85 16.00
C GLY A 54 12.97 -8.02 15.08
N LEU A 55 12.70 -9.19 15.66
CA LEU A 55 12.29 -10.40 14.93
C LEU A 55 10.95 -10.21 14.19
N PHE A 56 10.05 -9.41 14.74
CA PHE A 56 8.78 -9.07 14.08
C PHE A 56 8.97 -8.03 12.97
N SER A 57 9.69 -6.94 13.26
CA SER A 57 9.83 -5.81 12.34
C SER A 57 10.65 -6.14 11.09
N ALA A 58 11.63 -7.06 11.17
CA ALA A 58 12.46 -7.40 10.02
C ALA A 58 11.65 -8.00 8.83
N PRO A 59 10.86 -9.07 9.00
CA PRO A 59 9.96 -9.56 7.94
C PRO A 59 8.95 -8.53 7.45
N TYR A 60 8.36 -7.74 8.36
CA TYR A 60 7.38 -6.71 8.00
C TYR A 60 8.01 -5.60 7.14
N ARG A 61 9.26 -5.21 7.41
CA ARG A 61 10.00 -4.26 6.59
C ARG A 61 10.27 -4.83 5.20
N LEU A 62 10.62 -6.11 5.08
CA LEU A 62 10.79 -6.74 3.78
C LEU A 62 9.47 -6.77 2.98
N LEU A 63 8.35 -7.05 3.66
CA LEU A 63 7.01 -6.99 3.05
C LEU A 63 6.64 -5.59 2.57
N SER A 64 7.01 -4.54 3.30
CA SER A 64 6.65 -3.17 2.92
C SER A 64 7.27 -2.77 1.57
N TYR A 65 8.50 -3.20 1.28
CA TYR A 65 9.13 -2.99 -0.03
C TYR A 65 8.36 -3.68 -1.15
N VAL A 66 7.87 -4.90 -0.90
CA VAL A 66 7.06 -5.65 -1.87
C VAL A 66 5.71 -4.94 -2.12
N TYR A 67 5.09 -4.42 -1.07
CA TYR A 67 3.85 -3.64 -1.20
C TYR A 67 4.06 -2.32 -1.96
N ILE A 68 5.21 -1.67 -1.79
CA ILE A 68 5.57 -0.50 -2.60
C ILE A 68 5.60 -0.87 -4.09
N LEU A 69 6.18 -2.01 -4.46
CA LEU A 69 6.21 -2.48 -5.86
C LEU A 69 4.79 -2.65 -6.43
N PHE A 70 3.89 -3.33 -5.70
CA PHE A 70 2.50 -3.47 -6.13
C PHE A 70 1.77 -2.14 -6.24
N ASN A 71 2.03 -1.21 -5.32
CA ASN A 71 1.44 0.12 -5.32
C ASN A 71 1.88 0.93 -6.55
N VAL A 72 3.19 0.97 -6.84
CA VAL A 72 3.74 1.65 -8.02
C VAL A 72 3.14 1.07 -9.30
N PHE A 73 3.04 -0.25 -9.40
CA PHE A 73 2.43 -0.88 -10.57
C PHE A 73 0.93 -0.53 -10.71
N SER A 74 0.21 -0.43 -9.58
CA SER A 74 -1.18 0.01 -9.54
C SER A 74 -1.36 1.45 -9.99
N LEU A 75 -0.48 2.36 -9.54
CA LEU A 75 -0.46 3.76 -9.98
C LEU A 75 -0.21 3.87 -11.49
N ALA A 76 0.71 3.06 -12.03
CA ALA A 76 0.99 3.04 -13.47
C ALA A 76 -0.20 2.51 -14.29
N MET A 77 -0.96 1.53 -13.77
CA MET A 77 -2.13 0.97 -14.44
C MET A 77 -3.39 1.82 -14.28
N PHE A 78 -3.43 2.71 -13.29
CA PHE A 78 -4.59 3.52 -12.97
C PHE A 78 -5.15 4.28 -14.18
N LYS A 79 -4.31 5.07 -14.88
CA LYS A 79 -4.75 5.84 -16.06
C LYS A 79 -5.31 4.94 -17.17
N LYS A 80 -4.65 3.81 -17.42
CA LYS A 80 -5.09 2.82 -18.43
C LYS A 80 -6.44 2.20 -18.07
N LEU A 81 -6.68 1.93 -16.78
CA LEU A 81 -7.95 1.42 -16.28
C LEU A 81 -9.06 2.47 -16.36
N VAL A 82 -8.77 3.73 -16.08
CA VAL A 82 -9.72 4.85 -16.28
C VAL A 82 -10.12 4.98 -17.75
N ASP A 83 -9.18 4.90 -18.69
CA ASP A 83 -9.52 4.96 -20.11
C ASP A 83 -10.31 3.72 -20.56
N ALA A 84 -9.96 2.53 -20.05
CA ALA A 84 -10.65 1.30 -20.36
C ALA A 84 -12.06 1.24 -19.74
N SER A 85 -12.34 1.94 -18.64
CA SER A 85 -13.64 1.90 -17.94
C SER A 85 -14.79 2.44 -18.79
N LYS A 86 -14.49 3.22 -19.84
CA LYS A 86 -15.46 3.69 -20.84
C LYS A 86 -16.11 2.54 -21.64
N GLN A 87 -15.48 1.37 -21.71
CA GLN A 87 -15.97 0.19 -22.42
C GLN A 87 -15.85 -1.05 -21.54
N LYS A 88 -16.99 -1.63 -21.14
CA LYS A 88 -17.08 -2.75 -20.18
C LYS A 88 -16.18 -3.94 -20.54
N ASN A 89 -16.14 -4.34 -21.80
CA ASN A 89 -15.32 -5.48 -22.26
C ASN A 89 -13.82 -5.18 -22.18
N ARG A 90 -13.41 -3.97 -22.59
CA ARG A 90 -12.01 -3.53 -22.52
C ARG A 90 -11.55 -3.42 -21.07
N PHE A 91 -12.38 -2.87 -20.18
CA PHE A 91 -12.10 -2.80 -18.75
C PHE A 91 -11.91 -4.18 -18.13
N ARG A 92 -12.86 -5.12 -18.35
CA ARG A 92 -12.77 -6.49 -17.83
C ARG A 92 -11.51 -7.20 -18.31
N SER A 93 -11.18 -7.07 -19.60
CA SER A 93 -9.97 -7.67 -20.18
C SER A 93 -8.70 -7.11 -19.54
N LEU A 94 -8.60 -5.79 -19.40
CA LEU A 94 -7.44 -5.14 -18.81
C LEU A 94 -7.30 -5.44 -17.31
N LEU A 95 -8.40 -5.40 -16.55
CA LEU A 95 -8.42 -5.74 -15.13
C LEU A 95 -8.03 -7.20 -14.91
N SER A 96 -8.49 -8.12 -15.76
CA SER A 96 -8.07 -9.54 -15.70
C SER A 96 -6.58 -9.70 -15.96
N LYS A 97 -6.01 -9.03 -16.98
CA LYS A 97 -4.56 -9.03 -17.22
C LYS A 97 -3.80 -8.47 -16.02
N PHE A 98 -4.28 -7.37 -15.45
CA PHE A 98 -3.69 -6.73 -14.29
C PHE A 98 -3.69 -7.65 -13.05
N ALA A 99 -4.81 -8.35 -12.81
CA ALA A 99 -4.94 -9.36 -11.77
C ALA A 99 -3.95 -10.51 -11.96
N LYS A 100 -3.82 -11.04 -13.18
CA LYS A 100 -2.89 -12.13 -13.51
C LYS A 100 -1.44 -11.74 -13.22
N TYR A 101 -1.03 -10.52 -13.55
CA TYR A 101 0.33 -10.05 -13.22
C TYR A 101 0.57 -9.92 -11.72
N HIS A 102 -0.39 -9.38 -10.96
CA HIS A 102 -0.30 -9.30 -9.50
C HIS A 102 -0.24 -10.68 -8.85
N LEU A 103 -1.05 -11.62 -9.32
CA LEU A 103 -1.05 -13.01 -8.86
C LEU A 103 0.27 -13.71 -9.18
N PHE A 104 0.78 -13.57 -10.40
CA PHE A 104 2.05 -14.17 -10.78
C PHE A 104 3.20 -13.66 -9.91
N LEU A 105 3.29 -12.34 -9.73
CA LEU A 105 4.36 -11.73 -8.94
C LEU A 105 4.25 -12.08 -7.45
N SER A 106 3.04 -12.06 -6.88
CA SER A 106 2.82 -12.43 -5.47
C SER A 106 3.06 -13.91 -5.21
N LEU A 107 2.69 -14.80 -6.15
CA LEU A 107 2.96 -16.22 -6.04
C LEU A 107 4.46 -16.53 -6.17
N ALA A 108 5.15 -15.87 -7.11
CA ALA A 108 6.60 -16.00 -7.23
C ALA A 108 7.32 -15.54 -5.94
N PHE A 109 6.88 -14.41 -5.36
CA PHE A 109 7.39 -13.94 -4.08
C PHE A 109 7.09 -14.92 -2.93
N PHE A 110 5.86 -15.43 -2.87
CA PHE A 110 5.46 -16.45 -1.89
C PHE A 110 6.35 -17.68 -1.97
N VAL A 111 6.51 -18.28 -3.15
CA VAL A 111 7.35 -19.46 -3.35
C VAL A 111 8.80 -19.19 -2.95
N LEU A 112 9.35 -18.05 -3.38
CA LEU A 112 10.72 -17.67 -3.03
C LEU A 112 10.92 -17.55 -1.52
N MET A 113 10.01 -16.86 -0.82
CA MET A 113 10.13 -16.71 0.63
C MET A 113 9.78 -17.99 1.38
N PHE A 114 8.85 -18.80 0.87
CA PHE A 114 8.47 -20.05 1.52
C PHE A 114 9.66 -21.01 1.65
N PHE A 115 10.46 -21.14 0.59
CA PHE A 115 11.63 -22.03 0.57
C PHE A 115 12.92 -21.35 1.06
N PHE A 116 13.11 -20.05 0.76
CA PHE A 116 14.39 -19.38 0.97
C PHE A 116 14.38 -18.29 2.05
N SER A 117 13.29 -18.09 2.82
CA SER A 117 13.23 -17.03 3.84
C SER A 117 14.41 -17.05 4.81
N LYS A 118 14.83 -18.24 5.26
CA LYS A 118 15.97 -18.39 6.17
C LYS A 118 17.25 -17.77 5.61
N TYR A 119 17.57 -18.03 4.35
CA TYR A 119 18.76 -17.49 3.68
C TYR A 119 18.63 -15.98 3.42
N VAL A 120 17.44 -15.53 2.99
CA VAL A 120 17.17 -14.11 2.77
C VAL A 120 17.34 -13.31 4.05
N ILE A 121 16.78 -13.79 5.16
CA ILE A 121 16.88 -13.11 6.46
C ILE A 121 18.31 -13.14 6.98
N LEU A 122 18.99 -14.28 6.90
CA LEU A 122 20.39 -14.40 7.30
C LEU A 122 21.28 -13.40 6.53
N PHE A 123 21.07 -13.28 5.22
CA PHE A 123 21.85 -12.38 4.36
C PHE A 123 21.56 -10.90 4.64
N LEU A 124 20.30 -10.53 4.83
CA LEU A 124 19.90 -9.12 5.00
C LEU A 124 20.06 -8.59 6.43
N TYR A 125 19.83 -9.44 7.43
CA TYR A 125 19.71 -9.04 8.83
C TYR A 125 20.70 -9.76 9.77
N GLY A 126 21.30 -10.87 9.34
CA GLY A 126 22.27 -11.63 10.15
C GLY A 126 21.64 -12.80 10.93
N ALA A 127 22.51 -13.53 11.63
CA ALA A 127 22.16 -14.79 12.30
C ALA A 127 21.14 -14.62 13.44
N GLU A 128 21.17 -13.48 14.13
CA GLU A 128 20.27 -13.17 15.24
C GLU A 128 18.80 -13.10 14.81
N TYR A 129 18.53 -12.82 13.54
CA TYR A 129 17.17 -12.69 13.00
C TYR A 129 16.63 -13.97 12.37
N VAL A 130 17.43 -15.04 12.30
CA VAL A 130 17.08 -16.27 11.58
C VAL A 130 15.78 -16.91 12.09
N SER A 131 15.45 -16.76 13.37
CA SER A 131 14.19 -17.24 13.96
C SER A 131 12.94 -16.56 13.39
N ALA A 132 13.09 -15.43 12.70
CA ALA A 132 12.00 -14.75 12.00
C ALA A 132 11.60 -15.42 10.66
N ASP A 133 12.27 -16.51 10.25
CA ASP A 133 11.99 -17.21 9.00
C ASP A 133 10.57 -17.76 8.92
N ILE A 134 10.04 -18.27 10.04
CA ILE A 134 8.67 -18.79 10.15
C ILE A 134 7.67 -17.66 9.91
N LEU A 135 7.88 -16.50 10.54
CA LEU A 135 7.03 -15.33 10.37
C LEU A 135 7.06 -14.87 8.91
N MET A 136 8.24 -14.83 8.28
CA MET A 136 8.37 -14.44 6.88
C MET A 136 7.62 -15.39 5.93
N LYS A 137 7.64 -16.70 6.18
CA LYS A 137 6.86 -17.69 5.40
C LYS A 137 5.36 -17.40 5.49
N ILE A 138 4.84 -17.18 6.70
CA ILE A 138 3.42 -16.87 6.91
C ILE A 138 3.05 -15.56 6.22
N LEU A 139 3.84 -14.51 6.43
CA LEU A 139 3.60 -13.19 5.84
C LEU A 139 3.66 -13.22 4.31
N SER A 140 4.54 -14.04 3.73
CA SER A 140 4.60 -14.18 2.27
C SER A 140 3.31 -14.73 1.66
N ALA A 141 2.53 -15.55 2.38
CA ALA A 141 1.23 -16.01 1.92
C ALA A 141 0.20 -14.87 1.90
N VAL A 142 0.26 -13.97 2.89
CA VAL A 142 -0.62 -12.79 2.99
C VAL A 142 -0.45 -11.86 1.78
N VAL A 143 0.75 -11.82 1.20
CA VAL A 143 1.05 -11.01 0.01
C VAL A 143 0.15 -11.37 -1.17
N ILE A 144 -0.22 -12.65 -1.32
CA ILE A 144 -1.11 -13.11 -2.41
C ILE A 144 -2.47 -12.40 -2.28
N PHE A 145 -3.08 -12.45 -1.10
CA PHE A 145 -4.37 -11.80 -0.85
C PHE A 145 -4.27 -10.28 -0.95
N LYS A 146 -3.22 -9.69 -0.38
CA LYS A 146 -3.01 -8.25 -0.43
C LYS A 146 -2.83 -7.74 -1.86
N SER A 147 -2.15 -8.48 -2.72
CA SER A 147 -1.97 -8.15 -4.14
C SER A 147 -3.31 -8.05 -4.87
N LEU A 148 -4.25 -8.96 -4.58
CA LEU A 148 -5.61 -8.91 -5.13
C LEU A 148 -6.38 -7.70 -4.59
N SER A 149 -6.22 -7.36 -3.30
CA SER A 149 -6.81 -6.14 -2.75
C SER A 149 -6.35 -4.87 -3.49
N TYR A 150 -5.08 -4.78 -3.89
CA TYR A 150 -4.59 -3.66 -4.72
C TYR A 150 -5.27 -3.60 -6.08
N VAL A 151 -5.43 -4.75 -6.74
CA VAL A 151 -6.09 -4.85 -8.06
C VAL A 151 -7.54 -4.40 -7.99
N TYR A 152 -8.33 -4.98 -7.07
CA TYR A 152 -9.73 -4.66 -6.95
C TYR A 152 -9.97 -3.27 -6.37
N GLY A 153 -9.13 -2.83 -5.42
CA GLY A 153 -9.15 -1.45 -4.93
C GLY A 153 -8.99 -0.46 -6.07
N THR A 154 -7.91 -0.59 -6.85
CA THR A 154 -7.66 0.26 -8.03
C THR A 154 -8.82 0.19 -9.03
N GLY A 155 -9.32 -1.01 -9.31
CA GLY A 155 -10.45 -1.20 -10.23
C GLY A 155 -11.73 -0.48 -9.78
N ILE A 156 -12.11 -0.62 -8.51
CA ILE A 156 -13.29 0.06 -7.92
C ILE A 156 -13.08 1.57 -7.97
N THR A 157 -11.92 2.06 -7.55
CA THR A 157 -11.54 3.48 -7.58
C THR A 157 -11.66 4.08 -8.98
N THR A 158 -11.33 3.32 -10.04
CA THR A 158 -11.48 3.80 -11.42
C THR A 158 -12.94 3.88 -11.89
N ILE A 159 -13.83 3.02 -11.34
CA ILE A 159 -15.26 3.01 -11.67
C ILE A 159 -16.00 4.09 -10.88
N SER A 160 -15.69 4.24 -9.59
CA SER A 160 -16.41 5.14 -8.69
C SER A 160 -16.18 6.62 -8.99
N LYS A 161 -15.22 6.97 -9.87
CA LYS A 161 -14.78 8.34 -10.16
C LYS A 161 -14.36 9.15 -8.92
N GLU A 162 -14.26 8.52 -7.74
CA GLU A 162 -14.10 9.19 -6.44
C GLU A 162 -12.77 9.94 -6.29
N TYR A 163 -11.82 9.73 -7.21
CA TYR A 163 -10.48 10.33 -7.14
C TYR A 163 -10.09 11.22 -8.31
N THR A 164 -10.97 11.43 -9.30
CA THR A 164 -10.75 12.48 -10.32
C THR A 164 -10.63 13.88 -9.67
N ARG A 165 -11.06 14.05 -8.40
CA ARG A 165 -10.82 15.26 -7.60
C ARG A 165 -9.42 15.36 -6.98
N LEU A 166 -8.72 14.27 -6.64
CA LEU A 166 -7.37 14.37 -6.04
C LEU A 166 -6.33 14.87 -7.06
N TYR A 167 -6.51 14.56 -8.34
CA TYR A 167 -5.62 15.03 -9.41
C TYR A 167 -5.91 16.47 -9.90
N ILE A 168 -7.01 17.10 -9.48
CA ILE A 168 -7.27 18.52 -9.79
C ILE A 168 -6.56 19.44 -8.77
N GLN A 169 -5.98 18.87 -7.70
CA GLN A 169 -5.31 19.62 -6.63
C GLN A 169 -3.81 19.31 -6.48
N ILE A 170 -3.19 18.64 -7.46
CA ILE A 170 -1.73 18.62 -7.66
C ILE A 170 -1.45 19.21 -9.02
#